data_AF-A0A1Q8DIS7-F1
#
_entry.id   AF-A0A1Q8DIS7-F1
#
_cell.length_a   1.000
_cell.length_b   1.000
_cell.length_c   1.000
_cell.angle_alpha   90.00
_cell.angle_beta   90.00
_cell.angle_gamma   90.00
#
_symmetry.space_group_name_H-M   'P 1'
#
loop_
_entity.id
_entity.type
_entity.pdbx_description
1 polymer ?
#
loop_
_entity_poly.entity_id
_entity_poly.type
_entity_poly.pdbx_seq_one_letter_code
_entity_poly.pdbx_strand_id
1 'polypeptide(L)'
;MATRLITMMVMAAASMWTLTGCDNSTETPNQASETAATASDSSIPAADQIDWSLVASGTKPADPTNYKYPFAIDSQNVRDYAEYFDVDLATAQHNLTISMASNEALSKALDQLSETYVSHELTDGNEMKLVIHTTPDVAASTYDYVLSDDFAKGLILPIVIKPDSKKGDAKAHGEMAE
;
A
#
# COMPACT_ATOMS: atom_id res chain seq x y z
N MET A 1 -19.49 -31.67 -23.27
CA MET A 1 -18.19 -31.60 -24.00
C MET A 1 -18.44 -30.90 -25.33
N ALA A 2 -17.82 -29.74 -25.54
CA ALA A 2 -17.77 -29.10 -26.85
C ALA A 2 -16.47 -28.30 -26.92
N THR A 3 -15.46 -28.94 -27.51
CA THR A 3 -14.16 -28.36 -27.82
C THR A 3 -14.29 -27.55 -29.11
N ARG A 4 -13.89 -26.28 -29.12
CA ARG A 4 -13.49 -25.58 -30.34
C ARG A 4 -12.23 -24.76 -30.08
N LEU A 5 -11.13 -25.27 -30.61
CA LEU A 5 -9.90 -24.57 -30.94
C LEU A 5 -10.13 -23.70 -32.17
N ILE A 6 -9.54 -22.49 -32.22
CA ILE A 6 -8.89 -21.91 -33.41
C ILE A 6 -7.75 -20.99 -32.92
N THR A 7 -6.68 -21.09 -33.68
CA THR A 7 -5.27 -20.71 -33.49
C THR A 7 -4.95 -19.39 -34.20
N MET A 8 -3.73 -18.86 -33.96
CA MET A 8 -2.92 -17.91 -34.77
C MET A 8 -3.23 -16.40 -34.64
N MET A 9 -2.29 -15.45 -34.68
CA MET A 9 -0.81 -15.39 -34.59
C MET A 9 -0.45 -13.88 -34.54
N VAL A 10 0.45 -13.50 -33.63
CA VAL A 10 1.61 -12.59 -33.75
C VAL A 10 1.52 -11.32 -34.63
N MET A 11 1.86 -10.15 -34.05
CA MET A 11 2.90 -9.25 -34.59
C MET A 11 3.57 -8.45 -33.47
N ALA A 12 4.88 -8.67 -33.32
CA ALA A 12 5.79 -7.85 -32.52
C ALA A 12 6.22 -6.63 -33.33
N ALA A 13 6.28 -5.46 -32.69
CA ALA A 13 6.99 -4.29 -33.21
C ALA A 13 8.01 -3.85 -32.16
N ALA A 14 9.25 -4.26 -32.35
CA ALA A 14 10.40 -3.73 -31.63
C ALA A 14 11.01 -2.62 -32.49
N SER A 15 10.85 -1.37 -32.06
CA SER A 15 11.54 -0.24 -32.67
C SER A 15 12.88 -0.05 -31.96
N MET A 16 13.95 -0.50 -32.62
CA MET A 16 15.33 -0.24 -32.23
C MET A 16 15.65 1.24 -32.43
N TRP A 17 16.21 1.90 -31.41
CA TRP A 17 16.88 3.19 -31.59
C TRP A 17 18.39 2.95 -31.75
N THR A 18 18.94 3.55 -32.80
CA THR A 18 20.33 3.43 -33.25
C THR A 18 21.27 4.24 -32.37
N LEU A 19 22.37 3.62 -31.94
CA LEU A 19 23.55 4.27 -31.38
C LEU A 19 24.36 4.95 -32.51
N THR A 20 24.45 6.28 -32.47
CA THR A 20 25.57 7.05 -33.06
C THR A 20 26.46 7.40 -31.86
N GLY A 21 27.72 7.00 -31.74
CA GLY A 21 28.79 7.01 -32.74
C GLY A 21 29.81 8.03 -32.24
N CYS A 22 30.80 7.57 -31.44
CA CYS A 22 31.90 8.40 -30.96
C CYS A 22 32.84 8.72 -32.12
N ASP A 23 33.11 10.01 -32.34
CA ASP A 23 34.27 10.46 -33.10
C ASP A 23 35.00 11.53 -32.27
N ASN A 24 36.33 11.40 -32.20
CA ASN A 24 37.22 12.21 -31.40
C ASN A 24 38.23 12.88 -32.32
N SER A 25 38.21 14.22 -32.43
CA SER A 25 39.40 15.04 -32.63
C SER A 25 39.12 16.52 -32.31
N THR A 26 40.10 17.10 -31.63
CA THR A 26 40.21 18.37 -30.91
C THR A 26 40.24 19.62 -31.78
N GLU A 27 39.65 20.73 -31.30
CA GLU A 27 40.24 22.09 -31.21
C GLU A 27 39.27 23.08 -30.47
N THR A 28 39.80 23.82 -29.50
CA THR A 28 39.16 24.89 -28.65
C THR A 28 39.76 26.24 -29.09
N PRO A 29 39.24 27.48 -28.78
CA PRO A 29 38.29 27.86 -27.72
C PRO A 29 37.24 28.95 -28.09
N ASN A 30 36.18 29.06 -27.27
CA ASN A 30 35.83 30.23 -26.45
C ASN A 30 34.32 30.34 -26.16
N GLN A 31 34.01 30.68 -24.91
CA GLN A 31 32.86 31.47 -24.44
C GLN A 31 31.52 30.77 -24.06
N ALA A 32 31.31 30.73 -22.74
CA ALA A 32 30.06 30.93 -22.01
C ALA A 32 28.91 29.90 -22.16
N SER A 33 28.91 28.92 -21.26
CA SER A 33 27.82 28.75 -20.30
C SER A 33 28.23 27.67 -19.30
N GLU A 34 28.51 28.06 -18.06
CA GLU A 34 28.39 27.17 -16.92
C GLU A 34 26.90 26.82 -16.77
N THR A 35 26.44 25.85 -17.56
CA THR A 35 25.31 25.04 -17.15
C THR A 35 25.88 24.11 -16.08
N ALA A 36 25.56 24.41 -14.82
CA ALA A 36 25.74 23.46 -13.75
C ALA A 36 25.02 22.16 -14.17
N ALA A 37 25.80 21.18 -14.63
CA ALA A 37 25.35 19.82 -14.68
C ALA A 37 25.19 19.40 -13.23
N THR A 38 23.98 19.57 -12.70
CA THR A 38 23.52 18.84 -11.53
C THR A 38 23.63 17.38 -11.95
N ALA A 39 24.76 16.76 -11.63
CA ALA A 39 24.85 15.32 -11.54
C ALA A 39 23.81 14.93 -10.50
N SER A 40 22.61 14.57 -10.96
CA SER A 40 21.70 13.76 -10.17
C SER A 40 22.47 12.48 -9.90
N ASP A 41 23.16 12.46 -8.76
CA ASP A 41 23.64 11.26 -8.11
C ASP A 41 22.41 10.40 -7.82
N SER A 42 21.91 9.73 -8.86
CA SER A 42 20.82 8.77 -8.79
C SER A 42 21.41 7.45 -8.33
N SER A 43 22.02 7.49 -7.16
CA SER A 43 22.49 6.31 -6.42
C SER A 43 21.52 5.94 -5.31
N ILE A 44 20.37 6.63 -5.21
CA ILE A 44 19.26 6.15 -4.38
C ILE A 44 18.69 4.93 -5.11
N PRO A 45 18.80 3.71 -4.55
CA PRO A 45 18.13 2.55 -5.12
C PRO A 45 16.64 2.88 -5.26
N ALA A 46 16.05 2.47 -6.39
CA ALA A 46 14.62 2.63 -6.58
C ALA A 46 13.89 1.95 -5.43
N ALA A 47 12.99 2.68 -4.76
CA ALA A 47 12.24 2.14 -3.65
C ALA A 47 11.41 0.92 -4.11
N ASP A 48 11.44 -0.14 -3.31
CA ASP A 48 10.65 -1.35 -3.51
C ASP A 48 9.16 -0.99 -3.54
N GLN A 49 8.45 -1.57 -4.51
CA GLN A 49 7.01 -1.37 -4.68
C GLN A 49 6.27 -2.63 -4.24
N ILE A 50 5.17 -2.44 -3.52
CA ILE A 50 4.26 -3.54 -3.19
C ILE A 50 3.50 -3.98 -4.45
N ASP A 51 3.52 -5.27 -4.72
CA ASP A 51 2.66 -5.87 -5.74
C ASP A 51 1.28 -6.17 -5.12
N TRP A 52 0.37 -5.22 -5.24
CA TRP A 52 -0.99 -5.36 -4.71
C TRP A 52 -1.78 -6.54 -5.30
N SER A 53 -1.37 -7.07 -6.46
CA SER A 53 -2.03 -8.25 -7.05
C SER A 53 -1.78 -9.52 -6.22
N LEU A 54 -0.67 -9.58 -5.48
CA LEU A 54 -0.35 -10.68 -4.56
C LEU A 54 -1.05 -10.53 -3.21
N VAL A 55 -1.43 -9.30 -2.82
CA VAL A 55 -2.25 -9.04 -1.62
C VAL A 55 -3.73 -9.31 -1.91
N ALA A 56 -4.21 -9.00 -3.10
CA ALA A 56 -5.62 -9.04 -3.46
C ALA A 56 -6.33 -10.34 -3.04
N SER A 57 -7.46 -10.22 -2.35
CA SER A 57 -8.24 -11.39 -1.90
C SER A 57 -9.01 -12.08 -3.02
N GLY A 58 -9.24 -11.38 -4.14
CA GLY A 58 -10.14 -11.81 -5.22
C GLY A 58 -11.64 -11.68 -4.88
N THR A 59 -11.97 -11.20 -3.69
CA THR A 59 -13.37 -10.98 -3.26
C THR A 59 -13.95 -9.74 -3.93
N LYS A 60 -15.23 -9.79 -4.29
CA LYS A 60 -15.94 -8.64 -4.86
C LYS A 60 -16.42 -7.71 -3.73
N PRO A 61 -16.29 -6.39 -3.89
CA PRO A 61 -16.86 -5.44 -2.95
C PRO A 61 -18.37 -5.66 -2.76
N ALA A 62 -18.81 -5.60 -1.51
CA ALA A 62 -20.22 -5.60 -1.16
C ALA A 62 -20.79 -4.16 -1.27
N ASP A 63 -22.11 -4.07 -1.43
CA ASP A 63 -22.81 -2.79 -1.34
C ASP A 63 -22.98 -2.41 0.14
N PRO A 64 -22.35 -1.31 0.62
CA PRO A 64 -22.41 -0.93 2.02
C PRO A 64 -23.83 -0.56 2.48
N THR A 65 -24.72 -0.15 1.57
CA THR A 65 -26.11 0.22 1.91
C THR A 65 -26.99 -0.98 2.22
N ASN A 66 -26.63 -2.16 1.69
CA ASN A 66 -27.38 -3.40 1.84
C ASN A 66 -26.62 -4.46 2.66
N TYR A 67 -25.45 -4.10 3.20
CA TYR A 67 -24.58 -5.01 3.93
C TYR A 67 -25.24 -5.53 5.21
N LYS A 68 -25.01 -6.82 5.51
CA LYS A 68 -25.53 -7.48 6.72
C LYS A 68 -24.42 -7.53 7.76
N TYR A 69 -24.32 -6.47 8.55
CA TYR A 69 -23.32 -6.38 9.62
C TYR A 69 -23.56 -7.42 10.72
N PRO A 70 -22.49 -8.02 11.27
CA PRO A 70 -22.59 -8.99 12.37
C PRO A 70 -22.96 -8.33 13.70
N PHE A 71 -22.62 -7.05 13.88
CA PHE A 71 -23.06 -6.25 15.02
C PHE A 71 -24.43 -5.65 14.77
N ALA A 72 -25.34 -5.71 15.74
CA ALA A 72 -26.60 -4.97 15.65
C ALA A 72 -26.35 -3.47 15.79
N ILE A 73 -27.02 -2.66 14.96
CA ILE A 73 -26.85 -1.20 14.89
C ILE A 73 -27.12 -0.49 16.24
N ASP A 74 -27.98 -1.09 17.05
CA ASP A 74 -28.40 -0.57 18.35
C ASP A 74 -27.70 -1.27 19.53
N SER A 75 -26.72 -2.13 19.28
CA SER A 75 -25.94 -2.81 20.31
C SER A 75 -25.09 -1.84 21.13
N GLN A 76 -24.78 -2.22 22.38
CA GLN A 76 -23.99 -1.38 23.27
C GLN A 76 -22.61 -1.06 22.69
N ASN A 77 -21.92 -2.04 22.11
CA ASN A 77 -20.59 -1.83 21.49
C ASN A 77 -20.63 -0.76 20.39
N VAL A 78 -21.67 -0.77 19.54
CA VAL A 78 -21.83 0.22 18.46
C VAL A 78 -22.08 1.61 19.04
N ARG A 79 -22.89 1.72 20.10
CA ARG A 79 -23.15 2.99 20.78
C ARG A 79 -21.91 3.53 21.48
N ASP A 80 -21.17 2.67 22.19
CA ASP A 80 -19.94 3.05 22.89
C ASP A 80 -18.88 3.55 21.90
N TYR A 81 -18.72 2.86 20.76
CA TYR A 81 -17.81 3.29 19.71
C TYR A 81 -18.26 4.63 19.10
N ALA A 82 -19.54 4.76 18.77
CA ALA A 82 -20.11 5.99 18.22
C ALA A 82 -19.90 7.19 19.14
N GLU A 83 -20.14 7.01 20.45
CA GLU A 83 -19.93 8.04 21.47
C GLU A 83 -18.44 8.38 21.64
N TYR A 84 -17.56 7.38 21.71
CA TYR A 84 -16.14 7.59 21.94
C TYR A 84 -15.46 8.33 20.77
N PHE A 85 -15.82 7.98 19.54
CA PHE A 85 -15.22 8.56 18.33
C PHE A 85 -16.04 9.70 17.69
N ASP A 86 -17.18 10.08 18.29
CA ASP A 86 -18.11 11.10 17.78
C ASP A 86 -18.51 10.85 16.31
N VAL A 87 -18.99 9.63 16.03
CA VAL A 87 -19.49 9.22 14.71
C VAL A 87 -20.93 8.70 14.80
N ASP A 88 -21.61 8.61 13.67
CA ASP A 88 -22.94 8.00 13.64
C ASP A 88 -22.88 6.47 13.87
N LEU A 89 -24.01 5.89 14.26
CA LEU A 89 -24.10 4.46 14.57
C LEU A 89 -23.74 3.56 13.36
N ALA A 90 -24.03 3.97 12.13
CA ALA A 90 -23.73 3.18 10.95
C ALA A 90 -22.23 3.17 10.68
N THR A 91 -21.56 4.33 10.81
CA THR A 91 -20.10 4.44 10.77
C THR A 91 -19.45 3.60 11.88
N ALA A 92 -19.96 3.68 13.12
CA ALA A 92 -19.47 2.86 14.22
C ALA A 92 -19.63 1.35 13.99
N GLN A 93 -20.80 0.91 13.50
CA GLN A 93 -21.07 -0.49 13.16
C GLN A 93 -20.13 -1.00 12.07
N HIS A 94 -19.90 -0.18 11.04
CA HIS A 94 -18.97 -0.47 9.96
C HIS A 94 -17.54 -0.63 10.47
N ASN A 95 -17.06 0.36 11.22
CA ASN A 95 -15.71 0.37 11.76
C ASN A 95 -15.45 -0.80 12.70
N LEU A 96 -16.35 -1.09 13.65
CA LEU A 96 -16.22 -2.26 14.51
C LEU A 96 -16.10 -3.55 13.72
N THR A 97 -16.86 -3.68 12.63
CA THR A 97 -16.81 -4.87 11.78
C THR A 97 -15.46 -4.98 11.07
N ILE A 98 -14.97 -3.88 10.49
CA ILE A 98 -13.66 -3.83 9.84
C ILE A 98 -12.53 -4.09 10.84
N SER A 99 -12.55 -3.46 12.01
CA SER A 99 -11.48 -3.59 13.01
C SER A 99 -11.26 -5.03 13.43
N MET A 100 -12.33 -5.80 13.63
CA MET A 100 -12.24 -7.23 13.96
C MET A 100 -11.62 -8.07 12.83
N ALA A 101 -11.79 -7.66 11.57
CA ALA A 101 -11.29 -8.40 10.40
C ALA A 101 -9.96 -7.83 9.83
N SER A 102 -9.49 -6.70 10.35
CA SER A 102 -8.32 -5.95 9.83
C SER A 102 -7.02 -6.78 9.78
N ASN A 103 -6.88 -7.76 10.67
CA ASN A 103 -5.73 -8.67 10.71
C ASN A 103 -5.53 -9.48 9.43
N GLU A 104 -6.61 -9.75 8.68
CA GLU A 104 -6.52 -10.42 7.37
C GLU A 104 -5.71 -9.58 6.38
N ALA A 105 -6.07 -8.30 6.24
CA ALA A 105 -5.42 -7.35 5.34
C ALA A 105 -3.96 -7.10 5.76
N LEU A 106 -3.74 -6.93 7.07
CA LEU A 106 -2.39 -6.75 7.63
C LEU A 106 -1.49 -7.94 7.31
N SER A 107 -1.93 -9.17 7.61
CA SER A 107 -1.10 -10.37 7.43
C SER A 107 -0.62 -10.52 5.98
N LYS A 108 -1.50 -10.26 5.00
CA LYS A 108 -1.15 -10.33 3.58
C LYS A 108 -0.21 -9.23 3.12
N ALA A 109 -0.31 -8.03 3.69
CA ALA A 109 0.64 -6.97 3.41
C ALA A 109 2.02 -7.28 4.02
N LEU A 110 2.05 -7.86 5.23
CA LEU A 110 3.28 -8.26 5.91
C LEU A 110 4.06 -9.35 5.15
N ASP A 111 3.36 -10.26 4.46
CA ASP A 111 4.00 -11.30 3.62
C ASP A 111 4.92 -10.72 2.53
N GLN A 112 4.66 -9.49 2.06
CA GLN A 112 5.53 -8.79 1.11
C GLN A 112 6.56 -7.88 1.76
N LEU A 113 6.20 -7.25 2.88
CA LEU A 113 7.04 -6.23 3.52
C LEU A 113 8.22 -6.85 4.28
N SER A 114 8.05 -8.03 4.90
CA SER A 114 9.10 -8.74 5.63
C SER A 114 9.98 -7.81 6.50
N GLU A 115 11.24 -7.58 6.13
CA GLU A 115 12.22 -6.80 6.92
C GLU A 115 12.02 -5.28 6.81
N THR A 116 11.21 -4.81 5.87
CA THR A 116 10.91 -3.39 5.67
C THR A 116 9.74 -2.90 6.52
N TYR A 117 9.02 -3.80 7.19
CA TYR A 117 7.94 -3.45 8.12
C TYR A 117 8.49 -2.86 9.42
N VAL A 118 7.89 -1.75 9.88
CA VAL A 118 8.26 -1.07 11.13
C VAL A 118 7.15 -1.19 12.17
N SER A 119 5.94 -0.76 11.82
CA SER A 119 4.76 -0.81 12.69
C SER A 119 3.48 -0.68 11.85
N HIS A 120 2.32 -0.84 12.49
CA HIS A 120 1.04 -0.49 11.87
C HIS A 120 0.12 0.17 12.90
N GLU A 121 -0.87 0.90 12.40
CA GLU A 121 -1.99 1.39 13.16
C GLU A 121 -3.27 1.24 12.33
N LEU A 122 -4.37 0.98 13.03
CA LEU A 122 -5.71 1.07 12.45
C LEU A 122 -6.30 2.39 12.95
N THR A 123 -6.61 3.30 12.04
CA THR A 123 -7.27 4.56 12.40
C THR A 123 -8.76 4.33 12.66
N ASP A 124 -9.37 5.23 13.44
CA ASP A 124 -10.77 5.13 13.83
C ASP A 124 -11.58 6.37 13.40
N GLY A 125 -12.88 6.36 13.70
CA GLY A 125 -13.78 7.47 13.36
C GLY A 125 -14.12 7.51 11.87
N ASN A 126 -14.17 8.71 11.27
CA ASN A 126 -14.64 8.87 9.88
C ASN A 126 -13.65 8.39 8.80
N GLU A 127 -12.40 8.08 9.18
CA GLU A 127 -11.33 7.74 8.25
C GLU A 127 -10.66 6.41 8.63
N MET A 128 -11.44 5.34 8.78
CA MET A 128 -10.95 3.99 9.04
C MET A 128 -10.00 3.51 7.91
N LYS A 129 -8.73 3.30 8.23
CA LYS A 129 -7.69 2.78 7.33
C LYS A 129 -6.61 2.04 8.13
N LEU A 130 -6.00 1.05 7.50
CA LEU A 130 -4.81 0.39 7.99
C LEU A 130 -3.57 1.14 7.48
N VAL A 131 -2.88 1.85 8.37
CA VAL A 131 -1.61 2.51 8.04
C VAL A 131 -0.47 1.58 8.41
N ILE A 132 0.38 1.24 7.45
CA ILE A 132 1.56 0.41 7.65
C ILE A 132 2.80 1.27 7.46
N HIS A 133 3.57 1.38 8.53
CA HIS A 133 4.83 2.09 8.57
C HIS A 133 5.96 1.18 8.09
N THR A 134 6.76 1.71 7.17
CA THR A 134 7.84 0.98 6.51
C THR A 134 9.16 1.75 6.55
N THR A 135 10.28 1.08 6.26
CA THR A 135 11.55 1.75 6.02
C THR A 135 11.46 2.67 4.79
N PRO A 136 12.37 3.66 4.64
CA PRO A 136 12.41 4.54 3.45
C PRO A 136 12.60 3.80 2.12
N ASP A 137 13.00 2.53 2.17
CA ASP A 137 13.28 1.70 1.00
C ASP A 137 12.00 1.23 0.30
N VAL A 138 10.83 1.39 0.91
CA VAL A 138 9.52 1.07 0.31
C VAL A 138 8.84 2.34 -0.20
N ALA A 139 8.22 2.28 -1.36
CA ALA A 139 7.46 3.40 -1.91
C ALA A 139 6.11 3.59 -1.22
N ALA A 140 5.76 4.84 -0.90
CA ALA A 140 4.43 5.18 -0.39
C ALA A 140 3.35 4.80 -1.41
N SER A 141 2.28 4.17 -0.94
CA SER A 141 1.20 3.68 -1.80
C SER A 141 -0.08 3.44 -1.00
N THR A 142 -1.21 3.35 -1.70
CA THR A 142 -2.54 3.09 -1.12
C THR A 142 -3.22 1.98 -1.89
N TYR A 143 -3.97 1.13 -1.20
CA TYR A 143 -4.74 0.05 -1.80
C TYR A 143 -6.03 -0.23 -1.05
N ASP A 144 -7.14 -0.34 -1.78
CA ASP A 144 -8.45 -0.68 -1.22
C ASP A 144 -8.59 -2.20 -1.10
N TYR A 145 -8.28 -2.75 0.07
CA TYR A 145 -8.35 -4.18 0.31
C TYR A 145 -9.79 -4.63 0.56
N VAL A 146 -10.27 -5.59 -0.24
CA VAL A 146 -11.59 -6.20 -0.04
C VAL A 146 -11.46 -7.41 0.88
N LEU A 147 -12.03 -7.33 2.08
CA LEU A 147 -11.99 -8.40 3.08
C LEU A 147 -12.65 -9.69 2.55
N SER A 148 -12.04 -10.83 2.82
CA SER A 148 -12.54 -12.15 2.39
C SER A 148 -13.05 -13.02 3.53
N ASP A 149 -12.67 -12.70 4.78
CA ASP A 149 -13.21 -13.32 5.98
C ASP A 149 -14.72 -13.17 6.04
N ASP A 150 -15.43 -14.25 6.35
CA ASP A 150 -16.90 -14.29 6.33
C ASP A 150 -17.54 -13.26 7.29
N PHE A 151 -16.83 -12.81 8.33
CA PHE A 151 -17.29 -11.78 9.27
C PHE A 151 -17.46 -10.40 8.61
N ALA A 152 -16.57 -10.04 7.69
CA ALA A 152 -16.50 -8.72 7.06
C ALA A 152 -16.47 -8.79 5.52
N LYS A 153 -16.85 -9.92 4.95
CA LYS A 153 -16.66 -10.27 3.55
C LYS A 153 -17.20 -9.22 2.59
N GLY A 154 -16.34 -8.70 1.74
CA GLY A 154 -16.70 -7.69 0.75
C GLY A 154 -16.64 -6.25 1.25
N LEU A 155 -16.46 -6.02 2.55
CA LEU A 155 -16.13 -4.68 3.06
C LEU A 155 -14.72 -4.28 2.63
N ILE A 156 -14.53 -2.99 2.40
CA ILE A 156 -13.25 -2.42 1.96
C ILE A 156 -12.54 -1.83 3.17
N LEU A 157 -11.29 -2.25 3.38
CA LEU A 157 -10.35 -1.64 4.31
C LEU A 157 -9.23 -0.98 3.49
N PRO A 158 -9.16 0.36 3.46
CA PRO A 158 -8.04 1.06 2.83
C PRO A 158 -6.73 0.74 3.57
N ILE A 159 -5.71 0.33 2.82
CA ILE A 159 -4.33 0.15 3.30
C ILE A 159 -3.50 1.32 2.79
N VAL A 160 -2.72 1.94 3.67
CA VAL A 160 -1.78 3.02 3.34
C VAL A 160 -0.38 2.64 3.78
N ILE A 161 0.55 2.58 2.83
CA ILE A 161 1.98 2.40 3.09
C ILE A 161 2.61 3.76 3.30
N LYS A 162 3.19 3.94 4.49
CA LYS A 162 3.83 5.18 4.91
C LYS A 162 5.31 4.92 5.22
N PRO A 163 6.23 5.28 4.31
CA PRO A 163 7.66 5.17 4.55
C PRO A 163 8.07 6.21 5.58
N ASP A 164 8.59 5.76 6.72
CA ASP A 164 9.08 6.67 7.74
C ASP A 164 10.47 7.15 7.36
N SER A 165 10.65 8.46 7.25
CA SER A 165 11.92 9.09 6.83
C SER A 165 13.08 8.92 7.82
N LYS A 166 12.93 8.04 8.83
CA LYS A 166 13.93 7.76 9.84
C LYS A 166 14.09 6.26 10.01
N LYS A 167 15.24 5.75 9.58
CA LYS A 167 15.91 4.63 10.26
C LYS A 167 16.40 5.18 11.61
N GLY A 168 15.46 5.52 12.50
CA GLY A 168 15.72 6.20 13.76
C GLY A 168 15.83 5.18 14.87
N ASP A 169 17.01 5.12 15.48
CA ASP A 169 17.40 4.26 16.59
C ASP A 169 16.23 3.76 17.45
N ALA A 170 15.89 2.47 17.31
CA ALA A 170 15.21 1.76 18.37
C ALA A 170 16.12 1.87 19.60
N LYS A 171 15.84 2.84 20.48
CA LYS A 171 16.43 2.88 21.82
C LYS A 171 16.01 1.59 22.50
N ALA A 172 16.92 0.61 22.50
CA ALA A 172 16.92 -0.49 23.42
C ALA A 172 16.64 0.08 24.81
N HIS A 173 15.53 -0.35 25.39
CA HIS A 173 15.14 0.02 26.73
C HIS A 173 16.23 -0.52 27.66
N GLY A 174 17.14 0.36 28.07
CA GLY A 174 18.23 0.03 28.97
C GLY A 174 17.65 -0.48 30.28
N GLU A 175 18.08 -1.69 30.63
CA GLU A 175 18.06 -2.30 31.96
C GLU A 175 18.12 -1.22 33.07
N MET A 176 17.06 -1.14 33.87
CA MET A 176 17.19 -0.56 35.21
C MET A 176 17.94 -1.57 36.06
N ALA A 177 19.22 -1.31 36.29
CA ALA A 177 19.95 -1.94 37.38
C ALA A 177 19.44 -1.35 38.70
N GLU A 178 18.95 -2.22 39.59
CA GLU A 178 18.67 -1.92 40.99
C GLU A 178 19.95 -1.72 41.81
#